data_AF-A0A9E4TLT4-F1
#
_entry.id   AF-A0A9E4TLT4-F1
#
_cell.length_a   1.000
_cell.length_b   1.000
_cell.length_c   1.000
_cell.angle_alpha   90.00
_cell.angle_beta   90.00
_cell.angle_gamma   90.00
#
_symmetry.space_group_name_H-M   'P 1'
#
loop_
_entity.id
_entity.type
_entity.pdbx_description
1 polymer ?
#
loop_
_entity_poly.entity_id
_entity_poly.type
_entity_poly.pdbx_seq_one_letter_code
_entity_poly.pdbx_strand_id
1 'polypeptide(L)'
;MFRLLSKIFRRNEVDCKETRRSSSDYLDETLPPRKLAAIQNHLSNCGPCRAFVDTLASTIGILSRFPRVIPPSSFKESLMDKIRRDR
;
A
#
# COMPACT_ATOMS: atom_id res chain seq x y z
N MET A 1 -26.14 11.70 9.12
CA MET A 1 -26.43 10.76 10.21
C MET A 1 -25.43 9.59 10.23
N PHE A 2 -24.11 9.85 10.33
CA PHE A 2 -23.07 8.79 10.42
C PHE A 2 -21.84 9.20 11.25
N ARG A 3 -21.87 10.37 11.90
CA ARG A 3 -20.73 10.95 12.64
C ARG A 3 -20.61 10.48 14.10
N LEU A 4 -21.55 9.68 14.60
CA LEU A 4 -21.59 9.25 16.01
C LEU A 4 -20.97 7.87 16.28
N LEU A 5 -20.90 6.98 15.27
CA LEU A 5 -20.45 5.60 15.49
C LEU A 5 -18.92 5.42 15.52
N SER A 6 -18.14 6.42 15.09
CA SER A 6 -16.67 6.37 15.10
C SER A 6 -16.05 6.53 16.50
N LYS A 7 -16.85 6.93 17.50
CA LYS A 7 -16.37 7.17 18.87
C LYS A 7 -16.43 5.94 19.78
N ILE A 8 -17.16 4.89 19.40
CA ILE A 8 -17.37 3.69 20.24
C ILE A 8 -16.22 2.67 20.08
N PHE A 9 -15.52 2.67 18.93
CA PHE A 9 -14.38 1.77 18.65
C PHE A 9 -13.02 2.29 19.16
N ARG A 10 -13.00 3.11 20.22
CA ARG A 10 -11.76 3.62 20.82
C ARG A 10 -11.16 2.60 21.81
N ARG A 11 -10.75 1.43 21.32
CA ARG A 11 -9.88 0.50 22.08
C ARG A 11 -9.21 -0.60 21.23
N ASN A 12 -8.74 -0.27 20.03
CA ASN A 12 -7.83 -1.13 19.26
C ASN A 12 -6.48 -0.41 19.07
N GLU A 13 -5.38 -1.16 19.08
CA GLU A 13 -4.00 -0.62 19.01
C GLU A 13 -3.74 0.22 17.75
N VAL A 14 -4.54 0.05 16.69
CA VAL A 14 -4.44 0.79 15.42
C VAL A 14 -5.79 1.40 15.00
N ASP A 15 -5.77 2.66 14.60
CA ASP A 15 -6.94 3.41 14.14
C ASP A 15 -7.08 3.40 12.60
N CYS A 16 -8.15 4.02 12.09
CA CYS A 16 -8.39 4.10 10.64
C CYS A 16 -7.29 4.87 9.89
N LYS A 17 -6.67 5.87 10.53
CA LYS A 17 -5.63 6.68 9.91
C LYS A 17 -4.36 5.85 9.74
N GLU A 18 -3.96 5.15 10.80
CA GLU A 18 -2.81 4.26 10.79
C GLU A 18 -3.01 3.07 9.84
N THR A 19 -4.20 2.47 9.84
CA THR A 19 -4.56 1.37 8.93
C THR A 19 -4.41 1.79 7.47
N ARG A 20 -4.95 2.95 7.09
CA ARG A 20 -4.80 3.47 5.71
C ARG A 20 -3.35 3.83 5.38
N ARG A 21 -2.62 4.44 6.32
CA ARG A 21 -1.21 4.79 6.13
C ARG A 21 -0.34 3.56 5.89
N SER A 22 -0.65 2.45 6.56
CA SER A 22 0.12 1.20 6.49
C SER A 22 -0.41 0.24 5.43
N SER A 23 -1.31 0.69 4.54
CA SER A 23 -2.00 -0.17 3.57
C SER A 23 -1.07 -0.78 2.53
N SER A 24 -0.08 -0.02 2.03
CA SER A 24 0.95 -0.55 1.13
C SER A 24 1.79 -1.61 1.84
N ASP A 25 2.38 -1.28 2.99
CA ASP A 25 3.20 -2.21 3.78
C ASP A 25 2.43 -3.49 4.16
N TYR A 26 1.12 -3.36 4.42
CA TYR A 26 0.21 -4.47 4.67
C TYR A 26 0.04 -5.39 3.45
N LEU A 27 -0.17 -4.80 2.25
CA LEU A 27 -0.31 -5.56 1.01
C LEU A 27 1.01 -6.19 0.56
N ASP A 28 2.13 -5.54 0.88
CA ASP A 28 3.48 -6.05 0.61
C ASP A 28 3.98 -7.03 1.68
N GLU A 29 3.17 -7.34 2.71
CA GLU A 29 3.51 -8.22 3.83
C GLU A 29 4.81 -7.83 4.58
N THR A 30 5.14 -6.53 4.60
CA THR A 30 6.40 -6.02 5.20
C THR A 30 6.24 -5.52 6.63
N LEU A 31 5.02 -5.60 7.19
CA LEU A 31 4.74 -5.15 8.55
C LEU A 31 5.27 -6.12 9.62
N PRO A 32 5.73 -5.61 10.78
CA PRO A 32 6.03 -6.46 11.92
C PRO A 32 4.80 -7.29 12.35
N PRO A 33 4.96 -8.54 12.83
CA PRO A 33 3.84 -9.46 13.09
C PRO A 33 2.72 -8.89 13.96
N ARG A 34 3.07 -8.15 15.03
CA ARG A 34 2.08 -7.49 15.90
C ARG A 34 1.24 -6.47 15.14
N LYS A 35 1.87 -5.65 14.28
CA LYS A 35 1.20 -4.61 13.51
C LYS A 35 0.35 -5.21 12.39
N LEU A 36 0.84 -6.28 11.76
CA LEU A 36 0.05 -7.06 10.80
C LEU A 36 -1.24 -7.58 11.44
N ALA A 37 -1.16 -8.26 12.58
CA ALA A 37 -2.33 -8.79 13.30
C ALA A 37 -3.31 -7.68 13.71
N ALA A 38 -2.80 -6.54 14.19
CA ALA A 38 -3.63 -5.40 14.58
C ALA A 38 -4.40 -4.81 13.39
N ILE A 39 -3.76 -4.69 12.22
CA ILE A 39 -4.40 -4.22 10.99
C ILE A 39 -5.40 -5.25 10.46
N GLN A 40 -5.07 -6.54 10.45
CA GLN A 40 -6.01 -7.59 10.06
C GLN A 40 -7.29 -7.53 10.90
N ASN A 41 -7.13 -7.40 12.22
CA ASN A 41 -8.27 -7.23 13.12
C ASN A 41 -9.07 -5.96 12.80
N HIS A 42 -8.41 -4.82 12.51
CA HIS A 42 -9.11 -3.61 12.12
C HIS A 42 -9.90 -3.80 10.81
N LEU A 43 -9.31 -4.41 9.79
CA LEU A 43 -9.95 -4.64 8.50
C LEU A 43 -11.15 -5.58 8.58
N SER A 44 -11.14 -6.56 9.48
CA SER A 44 -12.30 -7.43 9.74
C SER A 44 -13.47 -6.69 10.40
N ASN A 45 -13.21 -5.57 11.09
CA ASN A 45 -14.22 -4.85 11.86
C ASN A 45 -14.61 -3.48 11.24
N CYS A 46 -13.90 -3.01 10.22
CA CYS A 46 -14.08 -1.68 9.64
C CYS A 46 -14.26 -1.75 8.11
N GLY A 47 -15.53 -1.85 7.67
CA GLY A 47 -15.90 -1.90 6.26
C GLY A 47 -15.27 -0.78 5.40
N PRO A 48 -15.26 0.50 5.83
CA PRO A 48 -14.61 1.57 5.07
C PRO A 48 -13.10 1.41 4.89
N CYS A 49 -12.38 0.85 5.88
CA CYS A 49 -10.95 0.58 5.75
C CYS A 49 -10.70 -0.66 4.88
N ARG A 50 -11.56 -1.67 4.97
CA ARG A 50 -11.52 -2.84 4.09
C ARG A 50 -11.68 -2.44 2.62
N ALA A 51 -12.73 -1.67 2.31
CA ALA A 51 -12.97 -1.18 0.95
C ALA A 51 -11.80 -0.35 0.40
N PHE A 52 -11.16 0.47 1.24
CA PHE A 52 -9.97 1.23 0.86
C PHE A 52 -8.79 0.32 0.48
N VAL A 53 -8.46 -0.66 1.32
CA VAL A 53 -7.35 -1.60 1.06
C VAL A 53 -7.64 -2.47 -0.16
N ASP A 54 -8.87 -2.97 -0.31
CA ASP A 54 -9.27 -3.77 -1.47
C ASP A 54 -9.22 -2.96 -2.78
N THR A 55 -9.56 -1.66 -2.72
CA THR A 55 -9.42 -0.76 -3.88
C THR A 55 -7.97 -0.59 -4.25
N LEU A 56 -7.08 -0.33 -3.27
CA LEU A 56 -5.65 -0.21 -3.51
C LEU A 56 -5.07 -1.49 -4.14
N ALA A 57 -5.40 -2.66 -3.58
CA ALA A 57 -4.99 -3.96 -4.11
C ALA A 57 -5.46 -4.17 -5.56
N SER A 58 -6.71 -3.78 -5.85
CA SER A 58 -7.28 -3.85 -7.21
C SER A 58 -6.54 -2.94 -8.18
N THR A 59 -6.23 -1.69 -7.78
CA THR A 59 -5.45 -0.76 -8.59
C THR A 59 -4.06 -1.31 -8.90
N ILE A 60 -3.35 -1.86 -7.90
CA ILE A 60 -2.04 -2.52 -8.08
C ILE A 60 -2.17 -3.69 -9.06
N GLY A 61 -3.21 -4.53 -8.90
CA GLY A 61 -3.47 -5.67 -9.78
C GLY A 61 -3.81 -5.29 -11.23
N ILE A 62 -4.42 -4.12 -11.46
CA ILE A 62 -4.67 -3.60 -12.81
C ILE A 62 -3.35 -3.12 -13.43
N LEU A 63 -2.57 -2.33 -12.69
CA LEU A 63 -1.31 -1.77 -13.18
C LEU A 63 -0.25 -2.85 -13.42
N SER A 64 -0.22 -3.92 -12.62
CA SER A 64 0.76 -5.01 -12.76
C SER A 64 0.58 -5.85 -14.03
N ARG A 65 -0.59 -5.77 -14.69
CA ARG A 65 -0.88 -6.44 -15.96
C ARG A 65 -0.35 -5.71 -17.17
N PHE A 66 0.10 -4.46 -17.01
CA PHE A 66 0.67 -3.73 -18.12
C PHE A 66 1.97 -4.41 -18.58
N PRO A 67 2.24 -4.47 -19.90
CA PRO A 67 3.48 -5.04 -20.41
C PRO A 67 4.69 -4.38 -19.75
N ARG A 68 5.63 -5.20 -19.28
CA ARG A 68 6.92 -4.66 -18.84
C ARG A 68 7.64 -4.10 -20.05
N VAL A 69 8.07 -2.85 -19.97
CA VAL A 69 8.90 -2.24 -21.00
C VAL A 69 10.27 -2.92 -20.94
N ILE A 70 10.63 -3.62 -22.02
CA ILE A 70 11.97 -4.15 -22.19
C ILE A 70 12.82 -3.00 -22.77
N PRO A 71 13.81 -2.49 -22.03
CA PRO A 71 14.66 -1.44 -22.56
C PRO A 71 15.49 -1.98 -23.74
N PRO A 72 15.85 -1.14 -24.73
CA PRO A 72 16.81 -1.51 -25.77
C PRO A 72 18.12 -2.03 -25.14
N SER A 73 18.82 -2.93 -25.83
CA SER A 73 20.10 -3.49 -25.35
C SER A 73 21.16 -2.40 -25.05
N SER A 74 21.10 -1.27 -25.76
CA SER A 74 21.97 -0.10 -25.57
C SER A 74 21.59 0.82 -24.39
N PHE A 75 20.47 0.56 -23.71
CA PHE A 75 19.95 1.45 -22.66
C PHE A 75 20.92 1.61 -21.50
N LYS A 76 21.51 0.50 -21.02
CA LYS A 76 22.46 0.52 -19.90
C LYS A 76 23.66 1.40 -20.22
N GLU A 77 24.24 1.24 -21.40
CA GLU A 77 25.43 1.99 -21.82
C GLU A 77 25.12 3.48 -21.98
N SER A 78 24.01 3.79 -22.66
CA SER A 78 23.52 5.17 -22.84
C SER A 78 23.23 5.87 -21.50
N LEU A 79 22.69 5.14 -20.52
CA LEU A 79 22.42 5.66 -19.18
C LEU A 79 23.71 5.96 -18.42
N MET A 80 24.67 5.03 -18.45
CA MET A 80 25.95 5.21 -17.75
C MET A 80 26.76 6.36 -18.33
N ASP A 81 26.72 6.57 -19.64
CA ASP A 81 27.40 7.70 -20.28
C ASP A 81 26.82 9.05 -19.86
N LYS A 82 25.49 9.15 -19.71
CA LYS A 82 24.86 10.37 -19.17
C LYS A 82 25.28 10.63 -17.73
N ILE A 83 25.20 9.62 -16.87
CA ILE A 83 25.59 9.74 -15.45
C ILE A 83 27.05 10.22 -15.29
N ARG A 84 27.96 9.77 -16.15
CA ARG A 84 29.36 10.20 -16.14
C ARG A 84 29.55 11.64 -16.60
N ARG A 85 28.74 12.12 -17.55
CA ARG A 85 28.82 13.50 -18.07
C ARG A 85 28.23 14.52 -17.11
N ASP A 86 27.24 14.13 -16.33
CA ASP A 86 26.54 14.99 -15.37
C ASP A 86 27.25 15.07 -14.01
N ARG A 87 28.42 14.41 -13.87
CA ARG A 87 29.28 14.44 -12.68
C ARG A 87 30.52 15.26 -12.96
#